data_AF-A0A822A470-F1
#
_entry.id   AF-A0A822A470-F1
#
_cell.length_a   1.000
_cell.length_b   1.000
_cell.length_c   1.000
_cell.angle_alpha   90.00
_cell.angle_beta   90.00
_cell.angle_gamma   90.00
#
_symmetry.space_group_name_H-M   'P 1'
#
loop_
_entity.id
_entity.type
_entity.pdbx_description
1 polymer ?
#
loop_
_entity_poly.entity_id
_entity_poly.type
_entity_poly.pdbx_seq_one_letter_code
_entity_poly.pdbx_strand_id
1 'polypeptide(L)'
;MIIDDSMAICGSANINDRSLLGDRDSEFCIVIKDREEVDGRFNGKPVRVGKFCIQFENPNNIDITDPVSDEFYTYFRQVARKNTEIYEKVFGTIPTNQIRTFAQSSKYSDAKYMRDTDPLRAQEELKTIQGFVVEYPIYFLHGENYLPKKGSRE
;
A
#
# COMPACT_ATOMS: atom_id res chain seq x y z
N MET A 1 0.45 -10.79 8.01
CA MET A 1 0.45 -9.82 9.12
C MET A 1 1.75 -9.99 9.90
N ILE A 2 2.43 -8.91 10.24
CA ILE A 2 3.66 -8.92 11.07
C ILE A 2 3.35 -8.09 12.31
N ILE A 3 3.78 -8.56 13.49
CA ILE A 3 3.52 -7.94 14.78
C ILE A 3 4.85 -7.82 15.52
N ASP A 4 5.17 -6.58 15.95
CA ASP A 4 6.32 -6.23 16.77
C ASP A 4 7.64 -6.88 16.31
N ASP A 5 7.82 -7.02 14.99
CA ASP A 5 8.94 -7.72 14.35
C ASP A 5 9.33 -9.04 15.00
N SER A 6 8.39 -9.79 15.59
CA SER A 6 8.68 -11.04 16.33
C SER A 6 7.65 -12.16 16.10
N MET A 7 6.51 -11.80 15.52
CA MET A 7 5.47 -12.74 15.13
C MET A 7 4.94 -12.41 13.74
N ALA A 8 4.66 -13.44 12.96
CA ALA A 8 3.98 -13.32 11.69
C ALA A 8 2.78 -14.27 11.61
N ILE A 9 1.71 -13.81 10.99
CA ILE A 9 0.59 -14.65 10.54
C ILE A 9 0.59 -14.65 9.01
N CYS A 10 0.71 -15.83 8.43
CA CYS A 10 0.70 -16.05 6.98
C CYS A 10 -0.36 -17.10 6.64
N GLY A 11 -1.16 -16.86 5.61
CA GLY A 11 -2.25 -17.75 5.24
C GLY A 11 -3.10 -17.19 4.13
N SER A 12 -4.20 -17.89 3.85
CA SER A 12 -5.16 -17.54 2.81
C SER A 12 -6.24 -16.56 3.28
N ALA A 13 -6.46 -16.44 4.60
CA ALA A 13 -7.55 -15.64 5.14
C ALA A 13 -7.36 -14.14 4.91
N ASN A 14 -8.31 -13.53 4.20
CA ASN A 14 -8.40 -12.08 4.08
C ASN A 14 -9.00 -11.45 5.34
N ILE A 15 -8.81 -10.15 5.55
CA ILE A 15 -9.46 -9.41 6.64
C ILE A 15 -10.89 -9.06 6.24
N ASN A 16 -11.79 -10.05 6.33
CA ASN A 16 -13.23 -9.90 6.11
C ASN A 16 -14.02 -11.04 6.76
N ASP A 17 -15.33 -10.85 6.94
CA ASP A 17 -16.22 -11.85 7.53
C ASP A 17 -16.22 -13.18 6.77
N ARG A 18 -16.05 -13.14 5.45
CA ARG A 18 -16.04 -14.33 4.60
C ARG A 18 -14.91 -15.29 4.93
N SER A 19 -13.75 -14.77 5.32
CA SER A 19 -12.57 -15.56 5.67
C SER A 19 -12.47 -15.81 7.18
N LEU A 20 -12.95 -14.89 8.02
CA LEU A 20 -12.68 -14.89 9.46
C LEU A 20 -13.79 -15.48 10.35
N LEU A 21 -15.04 -15.58 9.89
CA LEU A 21 -16.13 -16.14 10.70
C LEU A 21 -16.08 -17.67 10.81
N GLY A 22 -15.40 -18.35 9.87
CA GLY A 22 -15.23 -19.80 9.87
C GLY A 22 -16.46 -20.62 9.42
N ASP A 23 -17.58 -19.96 9.13
CA ASP A 23 -18.83 -20.57 8.63
C ASP A 23 -19.04 -20.37 7.12
N ARG A 24 -18.07 -19.74 6.43
CA ARG A 24 -18.12 -19.49 4.97
C ARG A 24 -16.97 -20.17 4.24
N ASP A 25 -15.92 -19.44 3.88
CA ASP A 25 -14.79 -20.00 3.13
C ASP A 25 -13.88 -20.80 4.06
N SER A 26 -13.33 -21.91 3.54
CA SER A 26 -12.34 -22.71 4.26
C SER A 26 -10.96 -22.06 4.12
N GLU A 27 -10.41 -21.60 5.23
CA GLU A 27 -9.13 -20.89 5.27
C GLU A 27 -8.08 -21.65 6.07
N PHE A 28 -6.81 -21.42 5.78
CA PHE A 28 -5.71 -21.91 6.59
C PHE A 28 -4.66 -20.83 6.83
N CYS A 29 -4.22 -20.73 8.08
CA CYS A 29 -3.20 -19.79 8.52
C CYS A 29 -2.18 -20.47 9.42
N ILE A 30 -0.93 -20.02 9.32
CA ILE A 30 0.18 -20.39 10.18
C ILE A 30 0.55 -19.18 11.02
N VAL A 31 0.70 -19.41 12.32
CA VAL A 31 1.31 -18.44 13.25
C VAL A 31 2.78 -18.82 13.42
N ILE A 32 3.65 -17.91 13.01
CA ILE A 32 5.09 -18.03 13.13
C ILE A 32 5.51 -17.12 14.28
N LYS A 33 6.03 -17.72 15.35
CA LYS A 33 6.65 -16.98 16.46
C LYS A 33 8.14 -17.24 16.42
N ASP A 34 8.92 -16.18 16.26
CA ASP A 34 10.37 -16.30 16.24
C ASP A 34 10.90 -16.83 17.57
N ARG A 35 11.91 -17.70 17.47
CA ARG A 35 12.70 -18.19 18.61
C ARG A 35 14.13 -17.66 18.59
N GLU A 36 14.61 -17.28 17.42
CA GLU A 36 15.90 -16.63 17.24
C GLU A 36 15.66 -15.12 17.18
N GLU A 37 16.29 -14.39 18.09
CA GLU A 37 16.22 -12.95 18.13
C GLU A 37 17.52 -12.32 17.65
N VAL A 38 17.42 -11.13 17.08
CA VAL A 38 18.54 -10.26 16.73
C VAL A 38 18.34 -8.88 17.35
N ASP A 39 19.37 -8.04 17.30
CA ASP A 39 19.25 -6.65 17.76
C ASP A 39 18.46 -5.82 16.74
N GLY A 40 17.46 -5.08 17.22
CA GLY A 40 16.66 -4.14 16.46
C GLY A 40 16.45 -2.84 17.23
N ARG A 41 15.67 -1.91 16.65
CA ARG A 41 15.34 -0.63 17.28
C ARG A 41 13.89 -0.27 17.06
N PHE A 42 13.24 0.21 18.14
CA PHE A 42 11.92 0.84 18.07
C PHE A 42 12.00 2.24 18.67
N ASN A 43 11.82 3.25 17.82
CA ASN A 43 11.91 4.67 18.15
C ASN A 43 13.21 5.03 18.88
N GLY A 44 14.33 4.58 18.32
CA GLY A 44 15.69 4.76 18.84
C GLY A 44 16.04 3.87 20.03
N LYS A 45 15.09 3.14 20.62
CA LYS A 45 15.35 2.26 21.77
C LYS A 45 15.75 0.86 21.29
N PRO A 46 16.83 0.28 21.83
CA PRO A 46 17.24 -1.07 21.49
C PRO A 46 16.16 -2.06 21.93
N VAL A 47 15.80 -2.97 21.02
CA VAL A 47 14.82 -4.04 21.25
C VAL A 47 15.35 -5.35 20.69
N ARG A 48 14.80 -6.46 21.17
CA ARG A 48 15.03 -7.79 20.60
C ARG A 48 13.87 -8.12 19.67
N VAL A 49 14.21 -8.50 18.45
CA VAL A 49 13.27 -8.73 17.36
C VAL A 49 13.55 -10.09 16.72
N GLY A 50 12.52 -10.71 16.20
CA GLY A 50 12.58 -12.00 15.54
C GLY A 50 13.37 -11.96 14.23
N LYS A 51 14.31 -12.88 14.07
CA LYS A 51 15.18 -12.97 12.89
C LYS A 51 14.42 -13.25 11.60
N PHE A 52 13.30 -13.97 11.65
CA PHE A 52 12.45 -14.18 10.48
C PHE A 52 11.68 -12.91 10.13
N CYS A 53 11.13 -12.22 11.13
CA CYS A 53 10.24 -11.08 10.90
C CYS A 53 10.98 -9.80 10.47
N ILE A 54 12.26 -9.61 10.82
CA ILE A 54 13.03 -8.40 10.48
C ILE A 54 13.79 -8.48 9.14
N GLN A 55 13.52 -9.46 8.28
CA GLN A 55 14.22 -9.56 6.99
C GLN A 55 13.76 -8.45 6.03
N PHE A 56 14.35 -7.26 6.17
CA PHE A 56 14.24 -6.16 5.24
C PHE A 56 15.58 -6.00 4.52
N GLU A 57 15.61 -6.29 3.23
CA GLU A 57 16.72 -5.88 2.38
C GLU A 57 16.59 -4.38 2.15
N ASN A 58 17.60 -3.62 2.57
CA ASN A 58 17.63 -2.19 2.38
C ASN A 58 18.02 -1.87 0.93
N PRO A 59 17.10 -1.41 0.06
CA PRO A 59 17.45 -1.14 -1.32
C PRO A 59 18.21 0.18 -1.47
N ASN A 60 18.33 1.00 -0.40
CA ASN A 60 18.82 2.37 -0.44
C ASN A 60 19.63 2.74 0.81
N ASN A 61 20.14 3.97 0.87
CA ASN A 61 21.00 4.50 1.94
C ASN A 61 20.20 5.04 3.16
N ILE A 62 19.02 4.48 3.45
CA ILE A 62 18.11 5.00 4.48
C ILE A 62 17.97 3.98 5.59
N ASP A 63 17.96 4.42 6.84
CA ASP A 63 17.78 3.51 7.98
C ASP A 63 16.32 3.04 8.05
N ILE A 64 16.03 1.90 7.43
CA ILE A 64 14.73 1.21 7.52
C ILE A 64 14.68 0.21 8.69
N THR A 65 15.70 0.20 9.56
CA THR A 65 15.80 -0.78 10.66
C THR A 65 14.98 -0.40 11.89
N ASP A 66 14.41 0.81 11.92
CA ASP A 66 13.49 1.29 12.95
C ASP A 66 12.14 1.67 12.33
N PRO A 67 11.20 0.71 12.21
CA PRO A 67 9.95 0.89 11.48
C PRO A 67 8.93 1.81 12.18
N VAL A 68 9.19 2.20 13.44
CA VAL A 68 8.29 3.03 14.24
C VAL A 68 8.88 4.40 14.56
N SER A 69 10.03 4.74 13.97
CA SER A 69 10.62 6.07 14.07
C SER A 69 9.87 7.11 13.22
N ASP A 70 9.82 8.36 13.69
CA ASP A 70 9.23 9.47 12.94
C ASP A 70 9.98 9.74 11.62
N GLU A 71 11.29 9.50 11.59
CA GLU A 71 12.13 9.64 10.39
C GLU A 71 11.71 8.64 9.32
N PHE A 72 11.62 7.35 9.66
CA PHE A 72 11.15 6.31 8.74
C PHE A 72 9.73 6.60 8.27
N TYR A 73 8.81 6.90 9.19
CA TYR A 73 7.42 7.19 8.85
C TYR A 73 7.31 8.39 7.88
N THR A 74 8.04 9.46 8.15
CA THR A 74 8.07 10.66 7.30
C THR A 74 8.60 10.33 5.91
N TYR A 75 9.72 9.61 5.83
CA TYR A 75 10.30 9.17 4.56
C TYR A 75 9.32 8.29 3.77
N PHE A 76 8.75 7.25 4.39
CA PHE A 76 7.82 6.33 3.76
C PHE A 76 6.60 7.06 3.19
N ARG A 77 6.04 8.00 3.95
CA ARG A 77 4.94 8.88 3.50
C ARG A 77 5.34 9.75 2.32
N GLN A 78 6.53 10.34 2.33
CA GLN A 78 7.02 11.18 1.23
C GLN A 78 7.20 10.37 -0.06
N VAL A 79 7.76 9.17 0.02
CA VAL A 79 7.89 8.26 -1.13
C VAL A 79 6.52 7.90 -1.69
N ALA A 80 5.59 7.48 -0.82
CA ALA A 80 4.23 7.12 -1.23
C ALA A 80 3.53 8.27 -1.95
N ARG A 81 3.61 9.48 -1.39
CA ARG A 81 3.02 10.69 -1.98
C ARG A 81 3.65 11.02 -3.33
N LYS A 82 4.99 11.07 -3.41
CA LYS A 82 5.71 11.38 -4.66
C LYS A 82 5.37 10.36 -5.76
N ASN A 83 5.40 9.07 -5.44
CA ASN A 83 5.05 8.02 -6.40
C ASN A 83 3.60 8.18 -6.89
N THR A 84 2.66 8.48 -5.98
CA THR A 84 1.25 8.73 -6.33
C THR A 84 1.11 9.90 -7.31
N GLU A 85 1.74 11.04 -7.01
CA GLU A 85 1.72 12.24 -7.87
C GLU A 85 2.29 11.93 -9.27
N ILE A 86 3.36 11.13 -9.36
CA ILE A 86 3.94 10.71 -10.64
C ILE A 86 2.98 9.79 -11.41
N TYR A 87 2.43 8.76 -10.76
CA TYR A 87 1.51 7.82 -11.41
C TYR A 87 0.25 8.53 -11.94
N GLU A 88 -0.34 9.41 -11.13
CA GLU A 88 -1.52 10.20 -11.54
C GLU A 88 -1.19 11.13 -12.72
N LYS A 89 -0.05 11.84 -12.67
CA LYS A 89 0.39 12.76 -13.74
C LYS A 89 0.70 12.02 -15.04
N VAL A 90 1.37 10.88 -14.96
CA VAL A 90 1.87 10.14 -16.12
C VAL A 90 0.76 9.33 -16.79
N PHE A 91 -0.06 8.64 -16.00
CA PHE A 91 -1.01 7.66 -16.51
C PHE A 91 -2.47 8.02 -16.32
N GLY A 92 -2.79 8.98 -15.45
CA GLY A 92 -4.19 9.21 -15.07
C GLY A 92 -4.80 8.01 -14.37
N THR A 93 -4.12 7.50 -13.34
CA THR A 93 -4.55 6.28 -12.63
C THR A 93 -5.88 6.45 -11.91
N ILE A 94 -6.67 5.38 -11.93
CA ILE A 94 -7.88 5.21 -11.11
C ILE A 94 -7.61 3.99 -10.22
N PRO A 95 -7.91 4.04 -8.90
CA PRO A 95 -8.59 5.11 -8.17
C PRO A 95 -7.69 6.35 -7.89
N THR A 96 -8.30 7.52 -7.66
CA THR A 96 -7.63 8.79 -7.29
C THR A 96 -8.54 9.67 -6.42
N ASN A 97 -7.96 10.48 -5.53
CA ASN A 97 -8.69 11.47 -4.71
C ASN A 97 -9.30 12.62 -5.54
N GLN A 98 -8.93 12.77 -6.81
CA GLN A 98 -9.46 13.79 -7.72
C GLN A 98 -10.86 13.46 -8.24
N ILE A 99 -11.25 12.17 -8.23
CA ILE A 99 -12.54 11.69 -8.70
C ILE A 99 -13.43 11.41 -7.50
N ARG A 100 -14.53 12.14 -7.37
CA ARG A 100 -15.54 11.98 -6.31
C ARG A 100 -16.88 11.45 -6.81
N THR A 101 -17.10 11.37 -8.12
CA THR A 101 -18.35 10.87 -8.73
C THR A 101 -18.11 10.01 -9.97
N PHE A 102 -19.06 9.14 -10.32
CA PHE A 102 -18.95 8.29 -11.52
C PHE A 102 -18.86 9.13 -12.80
N ALA A 103 -19.58 10.25 -12.84
CA ALA A 103 -19.54 11.20 -13.96
C ALA A 103 -18.15 11.84 -14.15
N GLN A 104 -17.40 12.07 -13.06
CA GLN A 104 -16.01 12.52 -13.13
C GLN A 104 -15.10 11.39 -13.61
N SER A 105 -15.35 10.16 -13.19
CA SER A 105 -14.56 8.98 -13.60
C SER A 105 -14.55 8.79 -15.11
N SER A 106 -15.73 8.85 -15.77
CA SER A 106 -15.81 8.69 -17.23
C SER A 106 -14.97 9.75 -17.96
N LYS A 107 -15.08 11.02 -17.54
CA LYS A 107 -14.30 12.11 -18.13
C LYS A 107 -12.79 11.95 -17.89
N TYR A 108 -12.40 11.41 -16.74
CA TYR A 108 -11.01 11.17 -16.39
C TYR A 108 -10.42 10.06 -17.26
N SER A 109 -11.15 8.96 -17.47
CA SER A 109 -10.70 7.86 -18.34
C SER A 109 -10.50 8.25 -19.81
N ASP A 110 -11.28 9.21 -20.31
CA ASP A 110 -11.21 9.68 -21.70
C ASP A 110 -10.10 10.73 -21.94
N ALA A 111 -9.47 11.24 -20.89
CA ALA A 111 -8.44 12.26 -21.01
C ALA A 111 -7.10 11.69 -21.52
N LYS A 112 -6.31 12.56 -22.18
CA LYS A 112 -4.91 12.23 -22.54
C LYS A 112 -3.98 12.64 -21.41
N TYR A 113 -3.04 11.77 -21.07
CA TYR A 113 -2.05 12.01 -20.01
C TYR A 113 -0.64 12.11 -20.58
N MET A 114 0.36 12.33 -19.73
CA MET A 114 1.75 12.54 -20.19
C MET A 114 2.27 11.36 -21.02
N ARG A 115 1.87 10.12 -20.69
CA ARG A 115 2.21 8.94 -21.51
C ARG A 115 1.77 9.06 -22.98
N ASP A 116 0.69 9.80 -23.23
CA ASP A 116 0.08 9.96 -24.55
C ASP A 116 0.58 11.24 -25.25
N THR A 117 0.87 12.29 -24.47
CA THR A 117 1.22 13.62 -25.01
C THR A 117 2.73 13.88 -25.06
N ASP A 118 3.52 13.31 -24.14
CA ASP A 118 4.97 13.46 -24.06
C ASP A 118 5.63 12.19 -23.46
N PRO A 119 5.78 11.11 -24.27
CA PRO A 119 6.29 9.83 -23.78
C PRO A 119 7.74 9.89 -23.28
N LEU A 120 8.58 10.77 -23.84
CA LEU A 120 9.98 10.90 -23.43
C LEU A 120 10.06 11.51 -22.03
N ARG A 121 9.30 12.58 -21.78
CA ARG A 121 9.22 13.15 -20.44
C ARG A 121 8.58 12.20 -19.44
N ALA A 122 7.57 11.44 -19.86
CA ALA A 122 6.97 10.40 -19.02
C ALA A 122 8.05 9.40 -18.54
N GLN A 123 8.92 8.93 -19.43
CA GLN A 123 10.01 8.02 -19.06
C GLN A 123 10.98 8.66 -18.04
N GLU A 124 11.32 9.94 -18.21
CA GLU A 124 12.20 10.64 -17.25
C GLU A 124 11.55 10.80 -15.87
N GLU A 125 10.26 11.13 -15.80
CA GLU A 125 9.53 11.24 -14.52
C GLU A 125 9.46 9.87 -13.80
N LEU A 126 9.23 8.78 -14.56
CA LEU A 126 9.15 7.42 -14.01
C LEU A 126 10.48 6.92 -13.42
N LYS A 127 11.63 7.37 -13.93
CA LYS A 127 12.95 7.04 -13.34
C LYS A 127 13.11 7.58 -11.92
N THR A 128 12.29 8.55 -11.51
CA THR A 128 12.37 9.16 -10.17
C THR A 128 11.54 8.45 -9.10
N ILE A 129 10.75 7.44 -9.49
CA ILE A 129 9.96 6.59 -8.59
C ILE A 129 10.90 5.75 -7.73
N GLN A 130 10.55 5.59 -6.45
CA GLN A 130 11.29 4.74 -5.51
C GLN A 130 10.35 3.64 -4.99
N GLY A 131 10.66 2.39 -5.30
CA GLY A 131 9.80 1.26 -4.94
C GLY A 131 8.41 1.34 -5.56
N PHE A 132 7.41 0.74 -4.90
CA PHE A 132 6.04 0.61 -5.42
C PHE A 132 4.97 1.22 -4.50
N VAL A 133 5.36 1.75 -3.34
CA VAL A 133 4.40 2.32 -2.39
C VAL A 133 3.73 3.56 -3.00
N VAL A 134 2.41 3.65 -2.84
CA VAL A 134 1.57 4.79 -3.21
C VAL A 134 0.56 5.05 -2.09
N GLU A 135 -0.01 6.25 -2.03
CA GLU A 135 -1.09 6.57 -1.11
C GLU A 135 -2.41 5.94 -1.57
N TYR A 136 -3.13 5.30 -0.66
CA TYR A 136 -4.45 4.78 -0.96
C TYR A 136 -5.48 5.93 -1.00
N PRO A 137 -6.22 6.12 -2.11
CA PRO A 137 -7.09 7.28 -2.30
C PRO A 137 -8.43 7.14 -1.57
N ILE A 138 -8.47 7.57 -0.30
CA ILE A 138 -9.64 7.46 0.58
C ILE A 138 -10.85 8.32 0.19
N TYR A 139 -10.67 9.30 -0.71
CA TYR A 139 -11.76 10.18 -1.20
C TYR A 139 -12.26 9.80 -2.59
N PHE A 140 -11.71 8.74 -3.19
CA PHE A 140 -12.19 8.25 -4.48
C PHE A 140 -13.68 7.94 -4.40
N LEU A 141 -14.44 8.48 -5.36
CA LEU A 141 -15.90 8.37 -5.53
C LEU A 141 -16.75 8.73 -4.27
N HIS A 142 -16.19 9.45 -3.29
CA HIS A 142 -16.82 9.70 -1.98
C HIS A 142 -18.24 10.33 -2.03
N GLY A 143 -18.64 10.93 -3.15
CA GLY A 143 -19.99 11.45 -3.37
C GLY A 143 -21.01 10.42 -3.85
N GLU A 144 -20.63 9.16 -4.06
CA GLU A 144 -21.48 8.10 -4.60
C GLU A 144 -21.86 7.06 -3.56
N ASN A 145 -23.00 6.39 -3.79
CA ASN A 145 -23.35 5.18 -3.08
C ASN A 145 -22.96 3.96 -3.93
N TYR A 146 -21.97 3.20 -3.46
CA TYR A 146 -21.43 2.03 -4.15
C TYR A 146 -22.19 0.74 -3.89
N LEU A 147 -23.16 0.77 -2.99
CA LEU A 147 -23.97 -0.41 -2.76
C LEU A 147 -24.77 -0.68 -4.05
N PRO A 148 -24.75 -1.92 -4.55
CA PRO A 148 -25.58 -2.29 -5.68
C PRO A 148 -27.04 -1.91 -5.40
N LYS A 149 -27.72 -1.36 -6.41
CA LYS A 149 -29.14 -1.02 -6.29
C LYS A 149 -29.90 -2.30 -5.92
N LYS A 150 -30.84 -2.20 -4.97
CA LYS A 150 -31.70 -3.34 -4.61
C LYS A 150 -32.29 -3.97 -5.87
N GLY A 151 -31.96 -5.24 -6.12
CA GLY A 151 -32.46 -6.02 -7.26
C GLY A 151 -31.56 -6.07 -8.51
N SER A 152 -30.38 -5.44 -8.51
CA SER A 152 -29.38 -5.74 -9.55
C SER A 152 -28.82 -7.14 -9.34
N ARG A 153 -28.97 -8.01 -10.33
CA ARG A 153 -28.27 -9.31 -10.35
C ARG A 153 -26.80 -9.08 -10.68
N GLU A 154 -25.93 -9.85 -10.04
CA GLU A 154 -24.52 -10.00 -10.42
C GLU A 154 -24.39 -10.54 -11.86
#